data_AF-A0A2V6I1P7-F1
#
_entry.id   AF-A0A2V6I1P7-F1
#
_cell.length_a   1.000
_cell.length_b   1.000
_cell.length_c   1.000
_cell.angle_alpha   90.00
_cell.angle_beta   90.00
_cell.angle_gamma   90.00
#
_symmetry.space_group_name_H-M   'P 1'
#
loop_
_entity.id
_entity.type
_entity.pdbx_description
1 polymer ?
#
loop_
_entity_poly.entity_id
_entity_poly.type
_entity_poly.pdbx_seq_one_letter_code
_entity_poly.pdbx_strand_id
1 'polypeptide(L)'
;LNDPSLSQIVWEDLPARHWISKRIAPQLDVADDECRRFYDSRPENFFVPQLIRVSHLFLAAPPETAPEIVEAKQTAIEALSVRLAGGEDFAALTAENSEDEATKLRGGDLDYFSATRMPPDFVAAALKLCPG
;
A
#
# COMPACT_ATOMS: atom_id res chain seq x y z
N LEU A 1 -28.27 6.56 17.23
CA LEU A 1 -27.28 6.89 18.29
C LEU A 1 -27.69 6.28 19.63
N ASN A 2 -28.06 5.00 19.66
CA ASN A 2 -28.40 4.31 20.90
C ASN A 2 -28.04 2.84 20.75
N ASP A 3 -26.78 2.60 20.39
CA ASP A 3 -26.21 1.26 20.42
C ASP A 3 -25.73 1.01 21.86
N PRO A 4 -26.37 0.09 22.60
CA PRO A 4 -26.02 -0.18 24.00
C PRO A 4 -24.60 -0.69 24.20
N SER A 5 -23.93 -1.19 23.15
CA SER A 5 -22.52 -1.59 23.21
C SER A 5 -21.56 -0.39 23.23
N LEU A 6 -21.89 0.69 22.52
CA LEU A 6 -21.08 1.91 22.49
C LEU A 6 -21.16 2.69 23.80
N SER A 7 -22.35 2.74 24.43
CA SER A 7 -22.49 3.40 25.73
C SER A 7 -21.69 2.66 26.81
N GLN A 8 -21.66 1.33 26.79
CA GLN A 8 -20.87 0.55 27.74
C GLN A 8 -19.36 0.79 27.56
N ILE A 9 -18.86 0.79 26.31
CA ILE A 9 -17.45 1.14 26.02
C ILE A 9 -17.14 2.56 26.54
N VAL A 10 -18.01 3.53 26.30
CA VAL A 10 -17.79 4.91 26.76
C VAL A 10 -17.80 5.02 28.29
N TRP A 11 -18.73 4.34 28.97
CA TRP A 11 -18.88 4.40 30.43
C TRP A 11 -17.81 3.63 31.21
N GLU A 12 -17.24 2.57 30.65
CA GLU A 12 -16.16 1.82 31.29
C GLU A 12 -14.78 2.41 30.95
N ASP A 13 -14.58 2.83 29.70
CA ASP A 13 -13.25 3.13 29.18
C ASP A 13 -12.82 4.59 29.45
N LEU A 14 -13.75 5.55 29.45
CA LEU A 14 -13.43 6.94 29.76
C LEU A 14 -13.02 7.17 31.22
N PRO A 15 -13.71 6.60 32.23
CA PRO A 15 -13.27 6.73 33.61
C PRO A 15 -11.92 6.06 33.86
N ALA A 16 -11.67 4.89 33.25
CA ALA A 16 -10.39 4.20 33.35
C ALA A 16 -9.25 5.04 32.73
N ARG A 17 -9.44 5.57 31.53
CA ARG A 17 -8.49 6.49 30.87
C ARG A 17 -8.26 7.77 31.66
N HIS A 18 -9.34 8.35 32.20
CA HIS A 18 -9.24 9.53 33.06
C HIS A 18 -8.43 9.24 34.32
N TRP A 19 -8.67 8.10 34.97
CA TRP A 19 -7.95 7.68 36.16
C TRP A 19 -6.46 7.42 35.87
N ILE A 20 -6.14 6.70 34.80
CA ILE A 20 -4.74 6.47 34.35
C ILE A 20 -4.04 7.80 34.10
N SER A 21 -4.67 8.71 33.34
CA SER A 21 -4.06 10.02 33.03
C SER A 21 -3.86 10.92 34.25
N LYS A 22 -4.77 10.88 35.23
CA LYS A 22 -4.69 11.72 36.43
C LYS A 22 -3.79 11.14 37.50
N ARG A 23 -3.73 9.81 37.62
CA ARG A 23 -3.08 9.14 38.74
C ARG A 23 -1.79 8.42 38.38
N ILE A 24 -1.69 7.81 37.20
CA ILE A 24 -0.53 7.00 36.80
C ILE A 24 0.44 7.83 35.95
N ALA A 25 -0.04 8.50 34.90
CA ALA A 25 0.83 9.20 33.95
C ALA A 25 1.77 10.26 34.60
N PRO A 26 1.35 11.05 35.61
CA PRO A 26 2.23 12.03 36.25
C PRO A 26 3.30 11.40 37.16
N GLN A 27 3.18 10.12 37.49
CA GLN A 27 4.13 9.38 38.33
C GLN A 27 5.17 8.62 37.50
N LEU A 28 5.02 8.62 36.18
CA LEU A 28 5.91 7.91 35.26
C LEU A 28 7.05 8.84 34.86
N ASP A 29 8.26 8.50 35.28
CA ASP A 29 9.50 9.15 34.83
C ASP A 29 10.25 8.16 33.92
N VAL A 30 9.98 8.24 32.61
CA VAL A 30 10.64 7.38 31.62
C VAL A 30 11.89 8.10 31.16
N ALA A 31 13.05 7.64 31.61
CA ALA A 31 14.33 8.22 31.22
C ALA A 31 14.63 7.95 29.74
N ASP A 32 15.29 8.89 29.07
CA ASP A 32 15.69 8.76 27.66
C ASP A 32 16.53 7.50 27.40
N ASP A 33 17.38 7.10 28.35
CA ASP A 33 18.18 5.86 28.27
C ASP A 33 17.33 4.59 28.30
N GLU A 34 16.16 4.63 28.94
CA GLU A 34 15.20 3.52 28.91
C GLU A 34 14.47 3.46 27.56
N CYS A 35 14.03 4.62 27.04
CA CYS A 35 13.47 4.74 25.68
C CYS A 35 14.45 4.22 24.63
N ARG A 36 15.73 4.60 24.73
CA ARG A 36 16.81 4.18 23.85
C ARG A 36 17.00 2.67 23.90
N ARG A 37 17.13 2.08 25.10
CA ARG A 37 17.24 0.62 25.28
C ARG A 37 16.02 -0.13 24.76
N PHE A 38 14.82 0.42 24.94
CA PHE A 38 13.60 -0.17 24.42
C PHE A 38 13.58 -0.21 22.88
N TYR A 39 13.98 0.90 22.23
CA TYR A 39 14.13 1.00 20.79
C TYR A 39 15.20 0.02 20.25
N ASP A 40 16.40 0.07 20.82
CA ASP A 40 17.55 -0.72 20.37
C ASP A 40 17.35 -2.24 20.59
N SER A 41 16.54 -2.63 21.58
CA SER A 41 16.21 -4.05 21.83
C SER A 41 15.13 -4.60 20.91
N ARG A 42 14.42 -3.76 20.14
CA ARG A 42 13.30 -4.18 19.26
C ARG A 42 13.33 -3.47 17.90
N PRO A 43 14.46 -3.46 17.17
CA PRO A 43 14.59 -2.73 15.91
C PRO A 43 13.55 -3.17 14.86
N GLU A 44 13.13 -4.44 14.88
CA GLU A 44 12.07 -5.00 14.03
C GLU A 44 10.70 -4.31 14.20
N ASN A 45 10.37 -3.81 15.39
CA ASN A 45 9.11 -3.08 15.63
C ASN A 45 9.14 -1.65 15.09
N PHE A 46 10.34 -1.13 14.83
CA PHE A 46 10.55 0.25 14.35
C PHE A 46 11.08 0.26 12.91
N PHE A 47 11.10 -0.90 12.25
CA PHE A 47 11.46 -1.00 10.86
C PHE A 47 10.36 -0.41 9.98
N VAL A 48 10.69 0.66 9.26
CA VAL A 48 9.83 1.19 8.19
C VAL A 48 10.28 0.52 6.88
N PRO A 49 9.45 -0.34 6.26
CA PRO A 49 9.81 -0.95 5.00
C PRO A 49 9.97 0.12 3.93
N GLN A 50 10.89 -0.12 2.99
CA GLN A 50 10.99 0.71 1.79
C GLN A 50 9.62 0.72 1.09
N LEU A 51 9.12 1.93 0.84
CA LEU A 51 7.90 2.16 0.09
C LEU A 51 8.25 2.59 -1.33
N ILE A 52 7.54 2.00 -2.30
CA ILE A 52 7.68 2.26 -3.72
C ILE A 52 6.32 2.74 -4.22
N ARG A 53 6.29 3.71 -5.12
CA ARG A 53 5.08 4.16 -5.82
C ARG A 53 5.33 4.11 -7.31
N VAL A 54 4.50 3.38 -8.02
CA VAL A 54 4.55 3.25 -9.49
C VAL A 54 3.13 3.26 -10.04
N SER A 55 3.02 3.60 -11.32
CA SER A 55 1.79 3.40 -12.09
C SER A 55 1.89 2.09 -12.88
N HIS A 56 0.76 1.40 -13.05
CA HIS A 56 0.69 0.16 -13.82
C HIS A 56 -0.48 0.14 -14.81
N LEU A 57 -0.31 -0.63 -15.88
CA LEU A 57 -1.39 -1.00 -16.79
C LEU A 57 -1.56 -2.51 -16.69
N PHE A 58 -2.70 -2.94 -16.18
CA PHE A 58 -2.98 -4.33 -15.89
C PHE A 58 -4.00 -4.91 -16.86
N LEU A 59 -3.71 -6.10 -17.40
CA LEU A 59 -4.66 -6.98 -18.09
C LEU A 59 -4.71 -8.31 -17.34
N ALA A 60 -5.88 -8.73 -16.89
CA ALA A 60 -6.06 -9.90 -16.05
C ALA A 60 -5.96 -11.21 -16.86
N ALA A 61 -5.11 -12.13 -16.42
CA ALA A 61 -5.02 -13.47 -16.98
C ALA A 61 -4.99 -14.50 -15.84
N PRO A 62 -6.13 -14.77 -15.19
CA PRO A 62 -6.20 -15.81 -14.17
C PRO A 62 -5.88 -17.20 -14.76
N PRO A 63 -5.52 -18.22 -13.94
CA PRO A 63 -5.00 -19.51 -14.41
C PRO A 63 -5.92 -20.26 -15.38
N GLU A 64 -7.23 -20.03 -15.32
CA GLU A 64 -8.25 -20.60 -16.21
C GLU A 64 -8.38 -19.89 -17.57
N THR A 65 -7.60 -18.83 -17.81
CA THR A 65 -7.62 -18.08 -19.06
C THR A 65 -7.08 -18.93 -20.19
N ALA A 66 -7.84 -19.03 -21.29
CA ALA A 66 -7.42 -19.77 -22.47
C ALA A 66 -6.08 -19.22 -23.02
N PRO A 67 -5.13 -20.07 -23.45
CA PRO A 67 -3.82 -19.64 -23.93
C PRO A 67 -3.89 -18.58 -25.03
N GLU A 68 -4.87 -18.69 -25.93
CA GLU A 68 -5.08 -17.74 -27.03
C GLU A 68 -5.45 -16.33 -26.52
N ILE A 69 -6.17 -16.25 -25.39
CA ILE A 69 -6.51 -14.98 -24.75
C ILE A 69 -5.29 -14.39 -24.04
N VAL A 70 -4.46 -15.23 -23.42
CA VAL A 70 -3.20 -14.78 -22.81
C VAL A 70 -2.27 -14.19 -23.87
N GLU A 71 -2.10 -14.88 -25.01
CA GLU A 71 -1.29 -14.41 -26.13
C GLU A 71 -1.82 -13.10 -26.73
N ALA A 72 -3.14 -12.98 -26.88
CA ALA A 72 -3.77 -11.75 -27.33
C ALA A 72 -3.52 -10.58 -26.37
N LYS A 73 -3.59 -10.82 -25.04
CA LYS A 73 -3.29 -9.81 -24.02
C LYS A 73 -1.82 -9.42 -24.01
N GLN A 74 -0.89 -10.36 -24.21
CA GLN A 74 0.53 -10.06 -24.36
C GLN A 74 0.78 -9.16 -25.59
N THR A 75 0.20 -9.52 -26.74
CA THR A 75 0.29 -8.73 -27.97
C THR A 75 -0.28 -7.31 -27.76
N ALA A 76 -1.37 -7.18 -27.02
CA ALA A 76 -1.95 -5.88 -26.68
C ALA A 76 -1.01 -5.03 -25.81
N ILE A 77 -0.37 -5.62 -24.79
CA ILE A 77 0.62 -4.94 -23.94
C ILE A 77 1.83 -4.49 -24.76
N GLU A 78 2.32 -5.31 -25.68
CA GLU A 78 3.43 -4.95 -26.57
C GLU A 78 3.06 -3.77 -27.48
N ALA A 79 1.87 -3.77 -28.07
CA ALA A 79 1.37 -2.66 -28.88
C ALA A 79 1.24 -1.36 -28.06
N LEU A 80 0.73 -1.45 -26.83
CA LEU A 80 0.65 -0.31 -25.90
C LEU A 80 2.03 0.21 -25.49
N SER A 81 3.01 -0.68 -25.35
CA SER A 81 4.40 -0.31 -25.05
C SER A 81 5.05 0.47 -26.21
N VAL A 82 4.75 0.10 -27.45
CA VAL A 82 5.20 0.86 -28.63
C VAL A 82 4.56 2.24 -28.68
N ARG A 83 3.26 2.35 -28.39
CA ARG A 83 2.53 3.63 -28.29
C ARG A 83 3.11 4.54 -27.21
N LEU A 84 3.39 3.98 -26.02
CA LEU A 84 4.04 4.69 -24.92
C LEU A 84 5.44 5.18 -25.32
N ALA A 85 6.25 4.34 -25.99
CA ALA A 85 7.55 4.74 -26.50
C ALA A 85 7.45 5.81 -27.61
N GLY A 86 6.33 5.87 -28.32
CA GLY A 86 5.97 6.92 -29.27
C GLY A 86 5.58 8.26 -28.62
N GLY A 87 5.51 8.33 -27.29
CA GLY A 87 5.21 9.56 -26.54
C GLY A 87 3.73 9.74 -26.20
N GLU A 88 2.90 8.72 -26.36
CA GLU A 88 1.52 8.76 -25.85
C GLU A 88 1.50 8.82 -24.31
N ASP A 89 0.51 9.51 -23.76
CA ASP A 89 0.36 9.67 -22.30
C ASP A 89 0.00 8.35 -21.62
N PHE A 90 0.80 7.95 -20.63
CA PHE A 90 0.61 6.69 -19.91
C PHE A 90 -0.73 6.65 -19.17
N ALA A 91 -1.18 7.77 -18.61
CA ALA A 91 -2.43 7.81 -17.86
C ALA A 91 -3.64 7.61 -18.79
N ALA A 92 -3.62 8.20 -19.99
CA ALA A 92 -4.61 7.96 -21.03
C ALA A 92 -4.61 6.50 -21.50
N LEU A 93 -3.44 5.92 -21.81
CA LEU A 93 -3.33 4.52 -22.20
C LEU A 93 -3.90 3.59 -21.12
N THR A 94 -3.59 3.86 -19.85
CA THR A 94 -4.10 3.07 -18.73
C THR A 94 -5.62 3.21 -18.57
N ALA A 95 -6.15 4.44 -18.65
CA ALA A 95 -7.59 4.68 -18.50
C ALA A 95 -8.43 3.96 -19.57
N GLU A 96 -7.91 3.88 -20.79
CA GLU A 96 -8.58 3.24 -21.92
C GLU A 96 -8.45 1.71 -21.91
N ASN A 97 -7.29 1.18 -21.54
CA ASN A 97 -6.93 -0.21 -21.82
C ASN A 97 -6.78 -1.09 -20.58
N SER A 98 -6.62 -0.52 -19.38
CA SER A 98 -6.41 -1.34 -18.18
C SER A 98 -7.71 -1.95 -17.66
N GLU A 99 -7.60 -3.21 -17.23
CA GLU A 99 -8.65 -3.96 -16.53
C GLU A 99 -8.60 -3.77 -15.00
N ASP A 100 -7.67 -2.97 -14.45
CA ASP A 100 -7.69 -2.57 -13.05
C ASP A 100 -8.60 -1.35 -12.82
N GLU A 101 -9.86 -1.62 -12.53
CA GLU A 101 -10.87 -0.58 -12.25
C GLU A 101 -10.51 0.33 -11.06
N ALA A 102 -9.68 -0.13 -10.11
CA ALA A 102 -9.33 0.65 -8.94
C ALA A 102 -8.31 1.77 -9.24
N THR A 103 -7.47 1.59 -10.27
CA THR A 103 -6.38 2.52 -10.58
C THR A 103 -6.44 3.10 -11.98
N LYS A 104 -7.18 2.50 -12.93
CA LYS A 104 -7.17 2.92 -14.34
C LYS A 104 -7.53 4.39 -14.55
N LEU A 105 -8.52 4.91 -13.81
CA LEU A 105 -8.94 6.31 -13.88
C LEU A 105 -7.98 7.27 -13.16
N ARG A 106 -7.01 6.75 -12.41
CA ARG A 106 -5.93 7.49 -11.75
C ARG A 106 -4.60 7.27 -12.45
N GLY A 107 -4.64 6.96 -13.75
CA GLY A 107 -3.46 6.71 -14.57
C GLY A 107 -2.65 5.49 -14.12
N GLY A 108 -3.27 4.53 -13.44
CA GLY A 108 -2.63 3.31 -12.96
C GLY A 108 -1.89 3.45 -11.64
N ASP A 109 -1.99 4.58 -10.96
CA ASP A 109 -1.24 4.85 -9.72
C ASP A 109 -1.64 3.88 -8.59
N LEU A 110 -0.66 3.09 -8.15
CA LEU A 110 -0.81 2.11 -7.07
C LEU A 110 -0.64 2.70 -5.67
N ASP A 111 -0.31 4.00 -5.57
CA ASP A 111 0.12 4.66 -4.34
C ASP A 111 1.38 3.99 -3.75
N TYR A 112 1.79 4.39 -2.54
CA TYR A 112 2.91 3.78 -1.84
C TYR A 112 2.59 2.37 -1.35
N PHE A 113 3.43 1.40 -1.74
CA PHE A 113 3.37 0.02 -1.26
C PHE A 113 4.75 -0.48 -0.82
N SER A 114 4.76 -1.41 0.13
CA SER A 114 5.96 -2.15 0.52
C SER A 114 6.27 -3.25 -0.50
N ALA A 115 7.55 -3.60 -0.63
CA ALA A 115 8.00 -4.72 -1.47
C ALA A 115 7.30 -6.06 -1.14
N THR A 116 6.79 -6.22 0.07
CA THR A 116 6.07 -7.42 0.51
C THR A 116 4.62 -7.51 0.03
N ARG A 117 4.05 -6.40 -0.47
CA ARG A 117 2.64 -6.34 -0.90
C ARG A 117 2.42 -6.84 -2.33
N MET A 118 3.46 -6.87 -3.15
CA MET A 118 3.39 -7.19 -4.58
C MET A 118 4.23 -8.42 -4.94
N PRO A 119 3.94 -9.11 -6.08
CA PRO A 119 4.75 -10.22 -6.55
C PRO A 119 6.24 -9.83 -6.72
N PRO A 120 7.18 -10.74 -6.39
CA PRO A 120 8.61 -10.43 -6.44
C PRO A 120 9.09 -9.89 -7.80
N ASP A 121 8.59 -10.46 -8.90
CA ASP A 121 8.97 -10.05 -10.25
C ASP A 121 8.51 -8.63 -10.59
N PHE A 122 7.33 -8.23 -10.10
CA PHE A 122 6.81 -6.87 -10.24
C PHE A 122 7.68 -5.88 -9.48
N VAL A 123 8.03 -6.19 -8.23
CA VAL A 123 8.90 -5.34 -7.41
C VAL A 123 10.29 -5.21 -8.02
N ALA A 124 10.86 -6.31 -8.53
CA ALA A 124 12.15 -6.31 -9.18
C ALA A 124 12.17 -5.45 -10.46
N ALA A 125 11.06 -5.39 -11.20
CA ALA A 125 10.90 -4.48 -12.33
C ALA A 125 10.75 -3.03 -11.87
N ALA A 126 9.88 -2.76 -10.89
CA ALA A 126 9.63 -1.42 -10.35
C ALA A 126 10.90 -0.76 -9.81
N LEU A 127 11.76 -1.51 -9.10
CA LEU A 127 13.02 -1.00 -8.54
C LEU A 127 14.07 -0.63 -9.60
N LYS A 128 13.94 -1.10 -10.84
CA LYS A 128 14.86 -0.75 -11.95
C LYS A 128 14.45 0.53 -12.67
N LEU A 129 13.25 1.03 -12.42
CA LEU A 129 12.76 2.25 -13.05
C LEU A 129 13.43 3.47 -12.43
N CYS A 130 13.80 4.43 -13.26
CA CYS A 130 14.14 5.76 -12.78
C CYS A 130 12.86 6.51 -12.40
N PRO A 131 12.90 7.43 -11.42
CA PRO A 131 11.82 8.38 -11.22
C PRO A 131 11.50 9.10 -12.54
N GLY A 132 10.22 9.14 -12.88
CA GLY A 132 9.70 9.77 -14.10
C GLY A 132 9.89 11.28 -14.13
#